data_AF-A0A182HS33-F1
#
_entry.id   AF-A0A182HS33-F1
#
_cell.length_a   1.000
_cell.length_b   1.000
_cell.length_c   1.000
_cell.angle_alpha   90.00
_cell.angle_beta   90.00
_cell.angle_gamma   90.00
#
_symmetry.space_group_name_H-M   'P 1'
#
loop_
_entity.id
_entity.type
_entity.pdbx_description
1 polymer ?
#
loop_
_entity_poly.entity_id
_entity_poly.type
_entity_poly.pdbx_seq_one_letter_code
_entity_poly.pdbx_strand_id
1 'polypeptide(L)'
;MKQLPSWARVLMVWCLLALATGAQGTFLDTYQQQLAELHKELKSEIGKRFRANSELNGEMIADDLLPVLAEGTVAIRAASREMEEQLAAIRPADAASECWSSVDGLVYLYRLFAQWDLQDCAYAGYARWMREDGRERFYPVAHELHRASSEVINAIVGILAEDNVVTDGAEVEGRLDANLDHFNEVSIEGRQDLDEELERHTVRAAAIQEFMRECIDRTVATSSDDVAYTVRYAEYFCIEGNK
;
A
#
# COMPACT_ATOMS: atom_id res chain seq x y z
N MET A 1 71.94 -21.46 -27.71
CA MET A 1 70.50 -21.13 -27.71
C MET A 1 70.15 -20.57 -29.08
N LYS A 2 69.29 -21.25 -29.87
CA LYS A 2 68.91 -20.78 -31.21
C LYS A 2 67.97 -19.58 -31.06
N GLN A 3 68.38 -18.43 -31.58
CA GLN A 3 67.56 -17.23 -31.61
C GLN A 3 66.34 -17.45 -32.51
N LEU A 4 65.14 -17.16 -31.99
CA LEU A 4 63.90 -17.20 -32.76
C LEU A 4 63.98 -16.21 -33.94
N PRO A 5 63.46 -16.58 -35.13
CA PRO A 5 63.42 -15.68 -36.29
C PRO A 5 62.52 -14.46 -36.00
N SER A 6 62.81 -13.32 -36.64
CA SER A 6 62.17 -12.02 -36.30
C SER A 6 60.64 -12.06 -36.38
N TRP A 7 60.08 -12.74 -37.38
CA TRP A 7 58.63 -12.91 -37.54
C TRP A 7 57.97 -13.70 -36.41
N ALA A 8 58.67 -14.69 -35.84
CA ALA A 8 58.17 -15.48 -34.72
C ALA A 8 58.16 -14.66 -33.42
N ARG A 9 59.09 -13.72 -33.26
CA ARG A 9 59.07 -12.78 -32.12
C ARG A 9 57.93 -11.77 -32.24
N VAL A 10 57.67 -11.25 -33.45
CA VAL A 10 56.55 -10.35 -33.71
C VAL A 10 55.21 -11.04 -33.44
N LEU A 11 55.03 -12.28 -33.91
CA LEU A 11 53.83 -13.08 -33.64
C LEU A 11 53.66 -13.39 -32.15
N MET A 12 54.74 -13.71 -31.45
CA MET A 12 54.69 -13.97 -30.01
C MET A 12 54.32 -12.71 -29.22
N VAL A 13 54.85 -11.54 -29.59
CA VAL A 13 54.47 -10.25 -29.00
C VAL A 13 53.01 -9.93 -29.31
N TRP A 14 52.53 -10.19 -30.53
CA TRP A 14 51.12 -10.01 -30.90
C TRP A 14 50.19 -10.95 -30.13
N CYS A 15 50.56 -12.22 -29.95
CA CYS A 15 49.80 -13.17 -29.15
C CYS A 15 49.80 -12.79 -27.66
N LEU A 16 50.92 -12.32 -27.11
CA LEU A 16 51.01 -11.85 -25.73
C LEU A 16 50.19 -10.58 -25.51
N LEU A 17 50.20 -9.64 -26.46
CA LEU A 17 49.34 -8.45 -26.45
C LEU A 17 47.86 -8.85 -26.54
N ALA A 18 47.49 -9.77 -27.44
CA ALA A 18 46.11 -10.24 -27.59
C ALA A 18 45.61 -11.01 -26.35
N LEU A 19 46.48 -11.80 -25.71
CA LEU A 19 46.18 -12.49 -24.45
C LEU A 19 46.08 -11.51 -23.27
N ALA A 20 46.94 -10.49 -23.21
CA ALA A 20 46.87 -9.44 -22.20
C ALA A 20 45.58 -8.60 -22.34
N THR A 21 45.21 -8.21 -23.56
CA THR A 21 43.95 -7.49 -23.81
C THR A 21 42.72 -8.37 -23.58
N GLY A 22 42.82 -9.68 -23.86
CA GLY A 22 41.76 -10.65 -23.57
C GLY A 22 41.54 -10.85 -22.07
N ALA A 23 42.62 -10.95 -21.28
CA ALA A 23 42.56 -11.04 -19.82
C ALA A 23 42.01 -9.75 -19.18
N GLN A 24 42.43 -8.58 -19.68
CA GLN A 24 41.96 -7.27 -19.23
C GLN A 24 40.48 -6.99 -19.55
N GLY A 25 39.78 -7.78 -20.36
CA GLY A 25 38.36 -7.59 -20.65
C GLY A 25 37.41 -8.50 -19.86
N THR A 26 37.93 -9.52 -19.16
CA THR A 26 37.09 -10.54 -18.50
C THR A 26 36.38 -10.04 -17.24
N PHE A 27 36.92 -9.01 -16.58
CA PHE A 27 36.26 -8.40 -15.41
C PHE A 27 34.96 -7.71 -15.80
N LEU A 28 34.86 -7.15 -17.03
CA LEU A 28 33.64 -6.51 -17.50
C LEU A 28 32.50 -7.52 -17.71
N ASP A 29 32.80 -8.72 -18.22
CA ASP A 29 31.80 -9.79 -18.35
C ASP A 29 31.34 -10.28 -16.97
N THR A 30 32.28 -10.47 -16.04
CA THR A 30 31.97 -10.84 -14.65
C THR A 30 31.08 -9.79 -13.98
N TYR A 31 31.46 -8.51 -14.10
CA TYR A 31 30.70 -7.38 -13.59
C TYR A 31 29.28 -7.30 -14.19
N GLN A 32 29.17 -7.43 -15.52
CA GLN A 32 27.88 -7.43 -16.21
C GLN A 32 26.97 -8.56 -15.72
N GLN A 33 27.51 -9.77 -15.51
CA GLN A 33 26.75 -10.90 -15.00
C GLN A 33 26.29 -10.67 -13.56
N GLN A 34 27.16 -10.16 -12.69
CA GLN A 34 26.81 -9.86 -11.30
C GLN A 34 25.76 -8.76 -11.19
N LEU A 35 25.92 -7.66 -11.94
CA LEU A 35 24.96 -6.57 -11.98
C LEU A 35 23.60 -7.06 -12.51
N ALA A 36 23.59 -7.88 -13.56
CA ALA A 36 22.37 -8.43 -14.12
C ALA A 36 21.61 -9.32 -13.12
N GLU A 37 22.32 -10.19 -12.39
CA GLU A 37 21.68 -11.03 -11.37
C GLU A 37 21.16 -10.18 -10.19
N LEU A 38 21.92 -9.18 -9.73
CA LEU A 38 21.51 -8.29 -8.65
C LEU A 38 20.26 -7.47 -9.02
N HIS A 39 20.18 -6.93 -10.24
CA HIS A 39 18.97 -6.25 -10.72
C HIS A 39 17.76 -7.18 -10.79
N LYS A 40 17.96 -8.40 -11.28
CA LYS A 40 16.90 -9.41 -11.39
C LYS A 40 16.39 -9.81 -10.01
N GLU A 41 17.30 -10.03 -9.06
CA GLU A 41 16.97 -10.31 -7.67
C GLU A 41 16.20 -9.15 -7.05
N LEU A 42 16.72 -7.92 -7.13
CA LEU A 42 16.07 -6.72 -6.59
C LEU A 42 14.64 -6.57 -7.11
N LYS A 43 14.44 -6.67 -8.43
CA LYS A 43 13.12 -6.56 -9.05
C LYS A 43 12.17 -7.67 -8.58
N SER A 44 12.66 -8.90 -8.46
CA SER A 44 11.89 -10.03 -7.96
C SER A 44 11.45 -9.82 -6.51
N GLU A 45 12.38 -9.40 -5.66
CA GLU A 45 12.18 -9.22 -4.22
C GLU A 45 11.25 -8.04 -3.89
N ILE A 46 11.37 -6.92 -4.60
CA ILE A 46 10.40 -5.80 -4.53
C ILE A 46 9.01 -6.32 -4.93
N GLY A 47 8.92 -7.05 -6.04
CA GLY A 47 7.65 -7.59 -6.54
C GLY A 47 6.97 -8.58 -5.59
N LYS A 48 7.74 -9.39 -4.86
CA LYS A 48 7.21 -10.29 -3.82
C LYS A 48 6.59 -9.49 -2.67
N ARG A 49 7.27 -8.45 -2.19
CA ARG A 49 6.81 -7.63 -1.06
C ARG A 49 5.58 -6.79 -1.41
N PHE A 50 5.48 -6.27 -2.64
CA PHE A 50 4.24 -5.64 -3.11
C PHE A 50 3.04 -6.59 -3.12
N ARG A 51 3.25 -7.85 -3.53
CA ARG A 51 2.19 -8.87 -3.48
C ARG A 51 1.79 -9.18 -2.05
N ALA A 52 2.76 -9.37 -1.16
CA ALA A 52 2.50 -9.59 0.26
C ALA A 52 1.72 -8.43 0.90
N ASN A 53 2.11 -7.17 0.64
CA ASN A 53 1.35 -6.01 1.14
C ASN A 53 -0.08 -5.98 0.58
N SER A 54 -0.26 -6.29 -0.70
CA SER A 54 -1.60 -6.35 -1.31
C SER A 54 -2.47 -7.46 -0.71
N GLU A 55 -1.88 -8.61 -0.43
CA GLU A 55 -2.55 -9.77 0.18
C GLU A 55 -2.99 -9.45 1.61
N LEU A 56 -2.09 -8.93 2.44
CA LEU A 56 -2.38 -8.51 3.81
C LEU A 56 -3.50 -7.47 3.88
N ASN A 57 -3.48 -6.47 2.99
CA ASN A 57 -4.56 -5.48 2.91
C ASN A 57 -5.89 -6.12 2.47
N GLY A 58 -5.83 -7.07 1.53
CA GLY A 58 -7.01 -7.79 1.06
C GLY A 58 -7.66 -8.64 2.15
N GLU A 59 -6.85 -9.36 2.92
CA GLU A 59 -7.28 -10.16 4.08
C GLU A 59 -7.92 -9.27 5.14
N MET A 60 -7.25 -8.19 5.57
CA MET A 60 -7.80 -7.23 6.53
C MET A 60 -9.16 -6.67 6.09
N ILE A 61 -9.31 -6.30 4.81
CA ILE A 61 -10.60 -5.81 4.30
C ILE A 61 -11.67 -6.90 4.40
N ALA A 62 -11.35 -8.13 3.96
CA ALA A 62 -12.31 -9.22 3.88
C ALA A 62 -12.73 -9.75 5.26
N ASP A 63 -11.77 -9.91 6.16
CA ASP A 63 -11.95 -10.63 7.41
C ASP A 63 -12.25 -9.71 8.59
N ASP A 64 -11.76 -8.46 8.56
CA ASP A 64 -11.94 -7.53 9.67
C ASP A 64 -12.92 -6.41 9.34
N LEU A 65 -12.78 -5.73 8.20
CA LEU A 65 -13.53 -4.49 7.95
C LEU A 65 -14.94 -4.72 7.38
N LEU A 66 -15.08 -5.63 6.42
CA LEU A 66 -16.38 -5.94 5.82
C LEU A 66 -17.39 -6.51 6.83
N PRO A 67 -17.00 -7.42 7.76
CA PRO A 67 -17.92 -7.93 8.77
C PRO A 67 -18.43 -6.83 9.70
N VAL A 68 -17.57 -5.92 10.16
CA VAL A 68 -17.99 -4.81 11.04
C VAL A 68 -18.96 -3.88 10.30
N LEU A 69 -18.69 -3.56 9.03
CA LEU A 69 -19.63 -2.79 8.19
C LEU A 69 -20.96 -3.50 7.99
N ALA A 70 -20.95 -4.83 7.81
CA ALA A 70 -22.15 -5.63 7.66
C ALA A 70 -22.97 -5.65 8.96
N GLU A 71 -22.33 -5.80 10.11
CA GLU A 71 -22.95 -5.72 11.44
C GLU A 71 -23.63 -4.36 11.65
N GLY A 72 -22.92 -3.27 11.38
CA GLY A 72 -23.46 -1.91 11.43
C GLY A 72 -24.67 -1.72 10.51
N THR A 73 -24.58 -2.23 9.27
CA THR A 73 -25.69 -2.20 8.30
C THR A 73 -26.93 -2.92 8.83
N VAL A 74 -26.76 -4.10 9.43
CA VAL A 74 -27.87 -4.87 10.00
C VAL A 74 -28.48 -4.14 11.19
N ALA A 75 -27.64 -3.56 12.06
CA ALA A 75 -28.08 -2.83 13.24
C ALA A 75 -28.89 -1.57 12.90
N ILE A 76 -28.42 -0.70 11.99
CA ILE A 76 -29.18 0.49 11.58
C ILE A 76 -30.52 0.13 10.89
N ARG A 77 -30.55 -1.00 10.17
CA ARG A 77 -31.80 -1.53 9.59
C ARG A 77 -32.75 -2.05 10.66
N ALA A 78 -32.23 -2.65 11.73
CA ALA A 78 -33.03 -3.10 12.86
C ALA A 78 -33.65 -1.90 13.59
N ALA A 79 -32.85 -0.87 13.90
CA ALA A 79 -33.35 0.38 14.48
C ALA A 79 -34.42 1.04 13.59
N SER A 80 -34.21 1.06 12.27
CA SER A 80 -35.19 1.59 11.33
C SER A 80 -36.53 0.85 11.33
N ARG A 81 -36.51 -0.48 11.51
CA ARG A 81 -37.73 -1.30 11.64
C ARG A 81 -38.41 -1.08 12.98
N GLU A 82 -37.62 -1.05 14.05
CA GLU A 82 -38.11 -0.78 15.41
C GLU A 82 -38.84 0.56 15.46
N MET A 83 -38.29 1.61 14.82
CA MET A 83 -38.96 2.90 14.69
C MET A 83 -40.35 2.77 14.06
N GLU A 84 -40.49 2.02 12.95
CA GLU A 84 -41.79 1.82 12.30
C GLU A 84 -42.76 1.07 13.19
N GLU A 85 -42.30 -0.01 13.82
CA GLU A 85 -43.13 -0.86 14.67
C GLU A 85 -43.68 -0.07 15.86
N GLN A 86 -42.82 0.70 16.54
CA GLN A 86 -43.23 1.53 17.67
C GLN A 86 -44.20 2.64 17.22
N LEU A 87 -43.90 3.35 16.13
CA LEU A 87 -44.79 4.39 15.60
C LEU A 87 -46.14 3.82 15.15
N ALA A 88 -46.15 2.66 14.48
CA ALA A 88 -47.38 1.99 14.07
C ALA A 88 -48.27 1.58 15.26
N ALA A 89 -47.66 1.21 16.38
CA ALA A 89 -48.39 0.83 17.60
C ALA A 89 -49.14 2.01 18.24
N ILE A 90 -48.61 3.23 18.11
CA ILE A 90 -49.21 4.44 18.71
C ILE A 90 -50.03 5.27 17.71
N ARG A 91 -49.90 5.04 16.40
CA ARG A 91 -50.58 5.82 15.36
C ARG A 91 -52.09 5.52 15.29
N PRO A 92 -52.98 6.53 15.44
CA PRO A 92 -54.42 6.34 15.26
C PRO A 92 -54.81 5.91 13.84
N ALA A 93 -55.96 5.23 13.70
CA ALA A 93 -56.44 4.76 12.39
C ALA A 93 -56.80 5.89 11.41
N ASP A 94 -57.09 7.09 11.91
CA ASP A 94 -57.43 8.31 11.15
C ASP A 94 -56.31 9.37 11.18
N ALA A 95 -55.06 8.95 11.38
CA ALA A 95 -53.86 9.77 11.58
C ALA A 95 -53.38 10.60 10.36
N ALA A 96 -54.27 11.08 9.50
CA ALA A 96 -53.95 11.97 8.40
C ALA A 96 -53.81 13.44 8.86
N SER A 97 -53.01 13.68 9.90
CA SER A 97 -52.74 15.02 10.45
C SER A 97 -51.37 15.56 10.05
N GLU A 98 -51.22 16.89 10.08
CA GLU A 98 -49.95 17.58 9.83
C GLU A 98 -48.82 17.11 10.77
N CYS A 99 -49.16 16.75 12.02
CA CYS A 99 -48.20 16.20 12.98
C CYS A 99 -47.61 14.87 12.48
N TRP A 100 -48.45 13.95 12.02
CA TRP A 100 -48.00 12.66 11.51
C TRP A 100 -47.21 12.78 10.21
N SER A 101 -47.49 13.78 9.37
CA SER A 101 -46.63 14.11 8.23
C SER A 101 -45.23 14.55 8.66
N SER A 102 -45.09 15.22 9.80
CA SER A 102 -43.78 15.60 10.36
C SER A 102 -43.03 14.38 10.89
N VAL A 103 -43.73 13.46 11.57
CA VAL A 103 -43.17 12.17 12.01
C VAL A 103 -42.67 11.36 10.82
N ASP A 104 -43.47 11.22 9.76
CA ASP A 104 -43.06 10.52 8.55
C ASP A 104 -41.80 11.17 7.90
N GLY A 105 -41.69 12.51 7.99
CA GLY A 105 -40.50 13.25 7.59
C GLY A 105 -39.26 12.91 8.45
N LEU A 106 -39.41 12.81 9.77
CA LEU A 106 -38.32 12.40 10.66
C LEU A 106 -37.87 10.96 10.38
N VAL A 107 -38.82 10.03 10.18
CA VAL A 107 -38.52 8.63 9.81
C VAL A 107 -37.68 8.59 8.52
N TYR A 108 -38.07 9.37 7.51
CA TYR A 108 -37.32 9.47 6.26
C TYR A 108 -35.90 10.01 6.48
N LEU A 109 -35.76 11.13 7.22
CA LEU A 109 -34.48 11.78 7.46
C LEU A 109 -33.52 10.89 8.24
N TYR A 110 -33.96 10.29 9.35
CA TYR A 110 -33.07 9.49 10.20
C TYR A 110 -32.64 8.18 9.54
N ARG A 111 -33.44 7.62 8.64
CA ARG A 111 -32.98 6.53 7.77
C ARG A 111 -31.87 6.94 6.83
N LEU A 112 -32.00 8.15 6.26
CA LEU A 112 -31.02 8.67 5.33
C LEU A 112 -29.71 9.00 6.06
N PHE A 113 -29.80 9.65 7.21
CA PHE A 113 -28.64 10.00 8.03
C PHE A 113 -27.89 8.76 8.52
N ALA A 114 -28.58 7.74 9.04
CA ALA A 114 -27.91 6.50 9.44
C ALA A 114 -27.17 5.80 8.29
N GLN A 115 -27.67 5.91 7.05
CA GLN A 115 -26.95 5.41 5.86
C GLN A 115 -25.73 6.26 5.52
N TRP A 116 -25.85 7.59 5.61
CA TRP A 116 -24.74 8.50 5.38
C TRP A 116 -23.64 8.34 6.42
N ASP A 117 -23.99 8.26 7.70
CA ASP A 117 -23.03 8.06 8.79
C ASP A 117 -22.23 6.75 8.60
N LEU A 118 -22.90 5.67 8.16
CA LEU A 118 -22.21 4.42 7.87
C LEU A 118 -21.30 4.50 6.63
N GLN A 119 -21.73 5.22 5.59
CA GLN A 119 -20.90 5.50 4.41
C GLN A 119 -19.68 6.35 4.77
N ASP A 120 -19.86 7.33 5.66
CA ASP A 120 -18.81 8.21 6.15
C ASP A 120 -17.79 7.44 6.98
N CYS A 121 -18.21 6.47 7.80
CA CYS A 121 -17.29 5.55 8.48
C CYS A 121 -16.40 4.80 7.47
N ALA A 122 -17.03 4.17 6.46
CA ALA A 122 -16.29 3.44 5.42
C ALA A 122 -15.32 4.35 4.63
N TYR A 123 -15.79 5.54 4.26
CA TYR A 123 -14.96 6.51 3.54
C TYR A 123 -13.80 7.02 4.39
N ALA A 124 -14.04 7.33 5.67
CA ALA A 124 -12.99 7.79 6.58
C ALA A 124 -11.94 6.69 6.83
N GLY A 125 -12.38 5.43 6.97
CA GLY A 125 -11.48 4.28 7.06
C GLY A 125 -10.59 4.16 5.81
N TYR A 126 -11.18 4.31 4.63
CA TYR A 126 -10.40 4.35 3.39
C TYR A 126 -9.42 5.52 3.33
N ALA A 127 -9.92 6.74 3.53
CA ALA A 127 -9.17 7.96 3.28
C ALA A 127 -8.00 8.16 4.26
N ARG A 128 -8.16 7.74 5.52
CA ARG A 128 -7.15 7.93 6.56
C ARG A 128 -6.18 6.78 6.68
N TRP A 129 -6.58 5.56 6.33
CA TRP A 129 -5.78 4.37 6.62
C TRP A 129 -5.45 3.58 5.34
N MET A 130 -6.46 3.09 4.63
CA MET A 130 -6.22 2.20 3.47
C MET A 130 -5.50 2.90 2.31
N ARG A 131 -5.78 4.18 2.08
CA ARG A 131 -5.08 4.96 1.04
C ARG A 131 -3.59 5.05 1.33
N GLU A 132 -3.24 5.23 2.60
CA GLU A 132 -1.85 5.33 3.04
C GLU A 132 -1.13 3.98 2.89
N ASP A 133 -1.76 2.89 3.34
CA ASP A 133 -1.18 1.53 3.28
C ASP A 133 -1.04 0.98 1.86
N GLY A 134 -1.98 1.33 0.97
CA GLY A 134 -1.95 0.89 -0.42
C GLY A 134 -1.01 1.69 -1.33
N ARG A 135 -0.69 2.95 -1.00
CA ARG A 135 0.05 3.84 -1.90
C ARG A 135 1.17 4.64 -1.28
N GLU A 136 1.01 5.14 -0.06
CA GLU A 136 1.87 6.24 0.42
C GLU A 136 3.04 5.73 1.26
N ARG A 137 2.98 4.47 1.71
CA ARG A 137 3.98 3.89 2.61
C ARG A 137 4.96 2.94 1.92
N PHE A 138 4.43 1.97 1.16
CA PHE A 138 5.25 0.99 0.43
C PHE A 138 5.93 1.55 -0.82
N TYR A 139 5.24 2.46 -1.53
CA TYR A 139 5.70 2.95 -2.80
C TYR A 139 6.98 3.81 -2.71
N PRO A 140 7.15 4.72 -1.73
CA PRO A 140 8.37 5.50 -1.61
C PRO A 140 9.63 4.64 -1.46
N VAL A 141 9.61 3.66 -0.55
CA VAL A 141 10.76 2.75 -0.31
C VAL A 141 11.08 1.96 -1.58
N ALA A 142 10.06 1.40 -2.24
CA ALA A 142 10.27 0.68 -3.50
C ALA A 142 10.76 1.59 -4.63
N HIS A 143 10.31 2.84 -4.67
CA HIS A 143 10.72 3.83 -5.67
C HIS A 143 12.19 4.20 -5.50
N GLU A 144 12.67 4.36 -4.27
CA GLU A 144 14.08 4.61 -3.98
C GLU A 144 14.98 3.47 -4.46
N LEU A 145 14.58 2.21 -4.24
CA LEU A 145 15.28 1.05 -4.78
C LEU A 145 15.31 1.03 -6.32
N HIS A 146 14.20 1.38 -6.98
CA HIS A 146 14.18 1.54 -8.44
C HIS A 146 15.08 2.68 -8.92
N ARG A 147 15.22 3.75 -8.14
CA ARG A 147 16.11 4.87 -8.42
C ARG A 147 17.57 4.45 -8.31
N ALA A 148 17.94 3.75 -7.23
CA ALA A 148 19.27 3.20 -7.04
C ALA A 148 19.68 2.27 -8.21
N SER A 149 18.73 1.46 -8.69
CA SER A 149 18.91 0.64 -9.88
C SER A 149 19.18 1.43 -11.17
N SER A 150 18.75 2.69 -11.26
CA SER A 150 19.04 3.54 -12.42
C SER A 150 20.36 4.29 -12.23
N GLU A 151 20.71 4.65 -11.00
CA GLU A 151 21.93 5.36 -10.66
C GLU A 151 23.18 4.50 -10.86
N VAL A 152 23.12 3.20 -10.54
CA VAL A 152 24.24 2.28 -10.79
C VAL A 152 24.62 2.24 -12.28
N ILE A 153 23.63 2.27 -13.18
CA ILE A 153 23.83 2.32 -14.63
C ILE A 153 24.54 3.61 -15.06
N ASN A 154 24.11 4.76 -14.52
CA ASN A 154 24.74 6.04 -14.82
C ASN A 154 26.18 6.10 -14.30
N ALA A 155 26.44 5.55 -13.11
CA ALA A 155 27.77 5.48 -12.53
C ALA A 155 28.71 4.60 -13.38
N ILE A 156 28.22 3.48 -13.92
CA ILE A 156 28.98 2.64 -14.86
C ILE A 156 29.36 3.43 -16.12
N VAL A 157 28.39 4.14 -16.72
CA VAL A 157 28.66 4.97 -17.91
C VAL A 157 29.71 6.03 -17.62
N GLY A 158 29.65 6.66 -16.44
CA GLY A 158 30.66 7.63 -15.99
C GLY A 158 32.06 7.04 -15.88
N ILE A 159 32.20 5.91 -15.17
CA ILE A 159 33.49 5.22 -14.99
C ILE A 159 34.10 4.85 -16.35
N LEU A 160 33.30 4.25 -17.25
CA LEU A 160 33.78 3.82 -18.56
C LEU A 160 34.02 4.99 -19.55
N ALA A 161 33.52 6.19 -19.27
CA ALA A 161 33.74 7.38 -20.09
C ALA A 161 34.96 8.20 -19.64
N GLU A 162 35.30 8.16 -18.35
CA GLU A 162 36.43 8.88 -17.77
C GLU A 162 37.75 8.14 -17.96
N ASP A 163 37.74 6.81 -17.85
CA ASP A 163 38.95 5.99 -17.84
C ASP A 163 39.07 5.13 -19.10
N ASN A 164 40.30 4.98 -19.59
CA ASN A 164 40.58 4.07 -20.69
C ASN A 164 40.83 2.66 -20.13
N VAL A 165 39.83 1.79 -20.27
CA VAL A 165 39.85 0.37 -19.86
C VAL A 165 41.13 -0.37 -20.29
N VAL A 166 41.74 0.01 -21.42
CA VAL A 166 42.95 -0.63 -21.96
C VAL A 166 44.21 -0.22 -21.18
N THR A 167 44.29 1.01 -20.70
CA THR A 167 45.47 1.54 -19.99
C THR A 167 45.32 1.47 -18.49
N ASP A 168 44.09 1.61 -17.97
CA ASP A 168 43.78 1.82 -16.55
C ASP A 168 42.87 0.71 -15.99
N GLY A 169 42.89 -0.47 -16.62
CA GLY A 169 41.92 -1.56 -16.35
C GLY A 169 41.78 -1.95 -14.88
N ALA A 170 42.85 -1.94 -14.07
CA ALA A 170 42.78 -2.27 -12.65
C ALA A 170 42.08 -1.19 -11.80
N GLU A 171 42.21 0.08 -12.19
CA GLU A 171 41.49 1.19 -11.55
C GLU A 171 40.00 1.15 -11.92
N VAL A 172 39.71 0.89 -13.20
CA VAL A 172 38.34 0.68 -13.69
C VAL A 172 37.65 -0.47 -12.97
N GLU A 173 38.32 -1.64 -12.87
CA GLU A 173 37.81 -2.81 -12.15
C GLU A 173 37.49 -2.46 -10.69
N GLY A 174 38.42 -1.83 -9.97
CA GLY A 174 38.19 -1.44 -8.58
C GLY A 174 37.06 -0.43 -8.38
N ARG A 175 36.88 0.53 -9.30
CA ARG A 175 35.76 1.50 -9.26
C ARG A 175 34.43 0.82 -9.55
N LEU A 176 34.40 -0.11 -10.51
CA LEU A 176 33.21 -0.89 -10.82
C LEU A 176 32.82 -1.77 -9.64
N ASP A 177 33.75 -2.52 -9.06
CA ASP A 177 33.51 -3.36 -7.89
C ASP A 177 32.96 -2.54 -6.71
N ALA A 178 33.56 -1.39 -6.40
CA ALA A 178 33.06 -0.50 -5.34
C ALA A 178 31.64 0.01 -5.61
N ASN A 179 31.30 0.29 -6.88
CA ASN A 179 29.95 0.71 -7.27
C ASN A 179 28.94 -0.45 -7.13
N LEU A 180 29.33 -1.68 -7.50
CA LEU A 180 28.48 -2.85 -7.33
C LEU A 180 28.26 -3.19 -5.85
N ASP A 181 29.31 -3.10 -5.03
CA ASP A 181 29.22 -3.28 -3.57
C ASP A 181 28.25 -2.27 -2.95
N HIS A 182 28.36 -0.99 -3.33
CA HIS A 182 27.44 0.05 -2.87
C HIS A 182 26.00 -0.22 -3.32
N PHE A 183 25.79 -0.61 -4.58
CA PHE A 183 24.45 -0.95 -5.07
C PHE A 183 23.86 -2.17 -4.34
N ASN A 184 24.69 -3.15 -4.00
CA ASN A 184 24.28 -4.31 -3.21
C ASN A 184 23.90 -3.92 -1.78
N GLU A 185 24.67 -3.05 -1.13
CA GLU A 185 24.35 -2.50 0.21
C GLU A 185 22.99 -1.80 0.21
N VAL A 186 22.77 -0.86 -0.72
CA VAL A 186 21.50 -0.14 -0.86
C VAL A 186 20.34 -1.09 -1.15
N SER A 187 20.57 -2.11 -1.97
CA SER A 187 19.58 -3.16 -2.27
C SER A 187 19.22 -3.98 -1.02
N ILE A 188 20.19 -4.31 -0.16
CA ILE A 188 19.95 -5.01 1.10
C ILE A 188 19.17 -4.13 2.07
N GLU A 189 19.62 -2.90 2.30
CA GLU A 189 18.99 -1.95 3.22
C GLU A 189 17.53 -1.67 2.81
N GLY A 190 17.29 -1.26 1.56
CA GLY A 190 15.92 -0.97 1.15
C GLY A 190 14.99 -2.20 1.13
N ARG A 191 15.53 -3.42 1.01
CA ARG A 191 14.71 -4.64 1.20
C ARG A 191 14.35 -4.87 2.66
N GLN A 192 15.25 -4.56 3.58
CA GLN A 192 14.96 -4.58 5.03
C GLN A 192 13.89 -3.54 5.36
N ASP A 193 13.98 -2.33 4.80
CA ASP A 193 12.96 -1.30 4.98
C ASP A 193 11.59 -1.77 4.49
N LEU A 194 11.53 -2.43 3.32
CA LEU A 194 10.27 -3.01 2.84
C LEU A 194 9.73 -4.12 3.76
N ASP A 195 10.60 -4.91 4.39
CA ASP A 195 10.21 -5.93 5.37
C ASP A 195 9.68 -5.28 6.66
N GLU A 196 10.32 -4.23 7.15
CA GLU A 196 9.81 -3.44 8.28
C GLU A 196 8.43 -2.83 7.95
N GLU A 197 8.26 -2.34 6.72
CA GLU A 197 6.96 -1.85 6.30
C GLU A 197 5.93 -3.01 6.25
N LEU A 198 6.30 -4.25 5.90
CA LEU A 198 5.37 -5.39 6.00
C LEU A 198 4.99 -5.66 7.46
N GLU A 199 5.96 -5.66 8.38
CA GLU A 199 5.74 -5.94 9.80
C GLU A 199 4.79 -4.90 10.46
N ARG A 200 4.95 -3.62 10.09
CA ARG A 200 4.09 -2.53 10.56
C ARG A 200 2.63 -2.67 10.15
N HIS A 201 2.29 -3.54 9.19
CA HIS A 201 0.91 -3.80 8.77
C HIS A 201 0.03 -4.24 9.95
N THR A 202 0.53 -5.11 10.82
CA THR A 202 -0.25 -5.65 11.95
C THR A 202 -0.76 -4.57 12.90
N VAL A 203 0.10 -3.63 13.28
CA VAL A 203 -0.24 -2.50 14.16
C VAL A 203 -1.26 -1.58 13.49
N ARG A 204 -1.12 -1.36 12.18
CA ARG A 204 -2.06 -0.53 11.42
C ARG A 204 -3.40 -1.20 11.22
N ALA A 205 -3.41 -2.50 10.96
CA ALA A 205 -4.62 -3.30 10.83
C ALA A 205 -5.46 -3.23 12.11
N ALA A 206 -4.82 -3.37 13.28
CA ALA A 206 -5.50 -3.18 14.56
C ALA A 206 -6.06 -1.75 14.72
N ALA A 207 -5.31 -0.73 14.30
CA ALA A 207 -5.74 0.67 14.43
C ALA A 207 -6.94 1.02 13.52
N ILE A 208 -6.95 0.55 12.27
CA ILE A 208 -8.09 0.77 11.36
C ILE A 208 -9.31 -0.04 11.81
N GLN A 209 -9.12 -1.26 12.30
CA GLN A 209 -10.21 -2.09 12.83
C GLN A 209 -10.88 -1.40 14.02
N GLU A 210 -10.09 -0.91 14.98
CA GLU A 210 -10.61 -0.16 16.13
C GLU A 210 -11.33 1.11 15.69
N PHE A 211 -10.73 1.90 14.80
CA PHE A 211 -11.34 3.10 14.25
C PHE A 211 -12.70 2.80 13.59
N MET A 212 -12.77 1.75 12.78
CA MET A 212 -14.00 1.35 12.08
C MET A 212 -15.06 0.88 13.08
N ARG A 213 -14.67 0.09 14.09
CA ARG A 213 -15.55 -0.38 15.15
C ARG A 213 -16.16 0.77 15.94
N GLU A 214 -15.33 1.68 16.44
CA GLU A 214 -15.79 2.86 17.19
C GLU A 214 -16.72 3.75 16.37
N CYS A 215 -16.41 3.95 15.08
CA CYS A 215 -17.25 4.76 14.20
C CYS A 215 -18.62 4.11 13.99
N ILE A 216 -18.65 2.82 13.70
CA ILE A 216 -19.87 2.07 13.43
C ILE A 216 -20.73 1.94 14.69
N ASP A 217 -20.13 1.65 15.84
CA ASP A 217 -20.84 1.56 17.12
C ASP A 217 -21.50 2.90 17.48
N ARG A 218 -20.82 4.02 17.20
CA ARG A 218 -21.39 5.36 17.37
C ARG A 218 -22.57 5.59 16.41
N THR A 219 -22.44 5.22 15.15
CA THR A 219 -23.54 5.33 14.17
C THR A 219 -24.76 4.52 14.60
N VAL A 220 -24.55 3.32 15.12
CA VAL A 220 -25.64 2.46 15.64
C VAL A 220 -26.28 3.08 16.89
N ALA A 221 -25.48 3.63 17.80
CA ALA A 221 -25.99 4.33 18.97
C ALA A 221 -26.82 5.55 18.58
N THR A 222 -26.32 6.40 17.68
CA THR A 222 -27.06 7.56 17.14
C THR A 222 -28.37 7.12 16.48
N SER A 223 -28.35 6.06 15.67
CA SER A 223 -29.57 5.53 15.05
C SER A 223 -30.60 5.05 16.08
N SER A 224 -30.16 4.57 17.24
CA SER A 224 -31.05 4.17 18.34
C SER A 224 -31.62 5.39 19.06
N ASP A 225 -30.82 6.44 19.25
CA ASP A 225 -31.27 7.72 19.80
C ASP A 225 -32.31 8.39 18.90
N ASP A 226 -32.15 8.29 17.57
CA ASP A 226 -33.11 8.80 16.59
C ASP A 226 -34.45 8.07 16.66
N VAL A 227 -34.45 6.75 16.92
CA VAL A 227 -35.68 5.97 17.21
C VAL A 227 -36.39 6.56 18.41
N ALA A 228 -35.68 6.66 19.54
CA ALA A 228 -36.24 7.15 20.80
C ALA A 228 -36.76 8.59 20.67
N TYR A 229 -36.02 9.45 19.96
CA TYR A 229 -36.43 10.82 19.68
C TYR A 229 -37.72 10.88 18.86
N THR A 230 -37.79 10.13 17.76
CA THR A 230 -38.93 10.16 16.83
C THR A 230 -40.20 9.63 17.48
N VAL A 231 -40.09 8.54 18.25
CA VAL A 231 -41.22 7.97 18.99
C VAL A 231 -41.71 8.96 20.05
N ARG A 232 -40.81 9.52 20.87
CA ARG A 232 -41.17 10.50 21.89
C ARG A 232 -41.79 11.77 21.28
N TYR A 233 -41.30 12.21 20.12
CA TYR A 233 -41.89 13.33 19.39
C TYR A 233 -43.35 13.03 19.01
N ALA A 234 -43.61 11.84 18.46
CA ALA A 234 -44.96 11.42 18.08
C ALA A 234 -45.90 11.31 19.29
N GLU A 235 -45.43 10.72 20.40
CA GLU A 235 -46.21 10.63 21.64
C GLU A 235 -46.60 12.01 22.16
N TYR A 236 -45.63 12.91 22.31
CA TYR A 236 -45.89 14.22 22.91
C TYR A 236 -46.71 15.14 22.00
N PHE A 237 -46.33 15.27 20.74
CA PHE A 237 -46.95 16.26 19.84
C PHE A 237 -48.17 15.72 19.08
N CYS A 238 -48.20 14.43 18.74
CA CYS A 238 -49.27 13.89 17.89
C CYS A 238 -50.36 13.16 18.69
N ILE A 239 -50.04 12.64 19.89
CA ILE A 239 -51.00 11.96 20.78
C ILE A 239 -51.43 12.85 21.94
N GLU A 240 -50.48 13.35 22.74
CA GLU A 240 -50.81 14.15 23.94
C GLU A 240 -51.24 15.58 23.59
N GLY A 241 -50.54 16.24 22.65
CA GLY A 241 -50.89 17.59 22.17
C GLY A 241 -52.19 17.68 21.36
N ASN A 242 -52.84 16.56 21.05
CA ASN A 242 -54.15 16.47 20.39
C ASN A 242 -55.32 16.28 21.37
N LYS A 243 -55.05 16.26 22.68
CA LYS A 243 -56.06 16.33 23.75
C LYS A 243 -56.31 17.78 24.15
#